data_AF-A0A2A8HT63-F1
#
_entry.id   AF-A0A2A8HT63-F1
#
_cell.length_a   1.000
_cell.length_b   1.000
_cell.length_c   1.000
_cell.angle_alpha   90.00
_cell.angle_beta   90.00
_cell.angle_gamma   90.00
#
_symmetry.space_group_name_H-M   'P 1'
#
loop_
_entity.id
_entity.type
_entity.pdbx_description
1 polymer ?
#
loop_
_entity_poly.entity_id
_entity_poly.type
_entity_poly.pdbx_seq_one_letter_code
_entity_poly.pdbx_strand_id
1 'polypeptide(L)'
;MLEILAAGLFLLSSGAAEATDTAAPATEEPAKPTGDDRIKCKRLSVTGSLTKKEKVCKTIAEWRGMRERNSEYARDLVDYTRGRPAGN
;
A
#
# COMPACT_ATOMS: atom_id res chain seq x y z
N MET A 1 10.64 33.06 -37.55
CA MET A 1 10.47 33.99 -36.43
C MET A 1 9.83 33.17 -35.31
N LEU A 2 10.52 32.58 -34.33
CA LEU A 2 11.85 32.80 -33.79
C LEU A 2 12.27 31.51 -33.02
N GLU A 3 13.32 30.87 -33.55
CA GLU A 3 14.42 30.12 -32.91
C GLU A 3 14.15 29.10 -31.77
N ILE A 4 14.46 27.85 -32.12
CA ILE A 4 14.98 26.79 -31.27
C ILE A 4 16.33 27.26 -30.68
N LEU A 5 16.48 27.27 -29.35
CA LEU A 5 17.79 27.36 -28.70
C LEU A 5 17.92 26.26 -27.63
N ALA A 6 18.95 25.45 -27.85
CA ALA A 6 19.47 24.39 -27.01
C ALA A 6 20.25 24.95 -25.78
N ALA A 7 20.78 24.00 -25.00
CA ALA A 7 21.63 24.12 -23.81
C ALA A 7 20.83 24.25 -22.50
N GLY A 8 20.91 23.34 -21.53
CA GLY A 8 21.96 22.37 -21.23
C GLY A 8 22.41 22.62 -19.79
N LEU A 9 21.98 21.78 -18.85
CA LEU A 9 22.74 21.51 -17.63
C LEU A 9 22.31 20.18 -17.03
N PHE A 10 22.76 19.10 -17.67
CA PHE A 10 22.80 17.77 -17.07
C PHE A 10 23.96 17.79 -16.05
N LEU A 11 23.65 18.03 -14.77
CA LEU A 11 24.63 17.84 -13.70
C LEU A 11 24.78 16.33 -13.44
N LEU A 12 25.76 15.73 -14.12
CA LEU A 12 26.32 14.42 -13.76
C LEU A 12 27.11 14.60 -12.45
N SER A 13 26.52 14.17 -11.32
CA SER A 13 27.29 13.95 -10.10
C SER A 13 27.85 12.51 -10.15
N SER A 14 29.14 12.38 -10.47
CA SER A 14 29.89 11.13 -10.32
C SER A 14 30.28 10.97 -8.85
N GLY A 15 29.50 10.19 -8.10
CA GLY A 15 29.94 9.68 -6.80
C GLY A 15 30.92 8.53 -7.00
N ALA A 16 32.14 8.67 -6.48
CA ALA A 16 33.12 7.60 -6.40
C ALA A 16 32.59 6.49 -5.48
N ALA A 17 32.56 5.25 -5.98
CA ALA A 17 32.23 4.08 -5.18
C ALA A 17 33.49 3.63 -4.42
N GLU A 18 33.50 3.84 -3.10
CA GLU A 18 34.44 3.15 -2.20
C GLU A 18 34.03 1.68 -2.11
N ALA A 19 34.96 0.78 -2.45
CA ALA A 19 34.80 -0.65 -2.26
C ALA A 19 35.01 -0.99 -0.78
N THR A 20 33.95 -0.88 0.02
CA THR A 20 33.86 -1.54 1.32
C THR A 20 33.78 -3.05 1.10
N ASP A 21 34.84 -3.76 1.48
CA ASP A 21 34.85 -5.21 1.68
C ASP A 21 33.78 -5.54 2.73
N THR A 22 32.60 -5.88 2.23
CA THR A 22 31.44 -6.21 3.05
C THR A 22 31.52 -7.70 3.31
N ALA A 23 31.95 -8.06 4.53
CA ALA A 23 31.80 -9.41 5.05
C ALA A 23 30.36 -9.89 4.78
N ALA A 24 30.23 -11.03 4.10
CA ALA A 24 28.94 -11.58 3.72
C ALA A 24 28.06 -11.76 4.97
N PRO A 25 26.86 -11.17 5.03
CA PRO A 25 25.97 -11.38 6.16
C PRO A 25 25.57 -12.85 6.19
N ALA A 26 25.67 -13.47 7.36
CA ALA A 26 25.11 -14.80 7.59
C ALA A 26 23.62 -14.73 7.27
N THR A 27 23.19 -15.49 6.26
CA THR A 27 21.78 -15.63 5.90
C THR A 27 21.07 -16.37 7.02
N GLU A 28 20.50 -15.62 7.96
CA GLU A 28 19.57 -16.14 8.94
C GLU A 28 18.30 -16.58 8.20
N GLU A 29 17.97 -17.88 8.27
CA GLU A 29 16.81 -18.43 7.59
C GLU A 29 15.54 -17.77 8.19
N PRO A 30 14.68 -17.15 7.36
CA PRO A 30 13.56 -16.38 7.90
C PRO A 30 12.61 -17.32 8.64
N ALA A 31 12.34 -16.99 9.91
CA ALA A 31 11.41 -17.72 10.74
C ALA A 31 10.05 -17.88 10.03
N LYS A 32 9.47 -19.08 10.08
CA LYS A 32 8.18 -19.36 9.45
C LYS A 32 7.12 -18.41 10.01
N PRO A 33 6.35 -17.68 9.18
CA PRO A 33 5.35 -16.74 9.66
C PRO A 33 4.28 -17.49 10.44
N THR A 34 4.12 -17.14 11.72
CA THR A 34 3.16 -17.78 12.61
C THR A 34 1.84 -17.02 12.62
N GLY A 35 0.73 -17.72 12.87
CA GLY A 35 -0.58 -17.12 13.16
C GLY A 35 -0.99 -15.97 12.23
N ASP A 36 -0.85 -14.76 12.76
CA ASP A 36 -1.29 -13.47 12.22
C ASP A 36 -0.43 -12.93 11.06
N ASP A 37 0.86 -13.32 10.99
CA ASP A 37 1.80 -12.91 9.93
C ASP A 37 1.61 -13.70 8.63
N ARG A 38 0.80 -14.75 8.66
CA ARG A 38 0.54 -15.57 7.47
C ARG A 38 -0.19 -14.74 6.42
N ILE A 39 0.32 -14.80 5.19
CA ILE A 39 -0.30 -14.12 4.06
C ILE A 39 -1.52 -14.90 3.58
N LYS A 40 -2.66 -14.20 3.49
CA LYS A 40 -3.90 -14.68 2.88
C LYS A 40 -4.23 -13.83 1.66
N CYS A 41 -4.33 -14.48 0.50
CA CYS A 41 -4.80 -13.83 -0.73
C CYS A 41 -6.32 -13.99 -0.88
N LYS A 42 -7.00 -12.91 -1.25
CA LYS A 42 -8.43 -12.90 -1.58
C LYS A 42 -8.64 -12.30 -2.96
N ARG A 43 -9.67 -12.76 -3.68
CA ARG A 43 -10.13 -12.11 -4.92
C ARG A 43 -11.27 -11.17 -4.57
N LEU A 44 -11.09 -9.88 -4.82
CA LEU A 44 -12.08 -8.83 -4.56
C LEU A 44 -12.69 -8.36 -5.87
N SER A 45 -13.98 -8.04 -5.86
CA SER A 45 -14.65 -7.41 -7.00
C SER A 45 -14.23 -5.94 -7.07
N VAL A 46 -13.88 -5.45 -8.26
CA VAL A 46 -13.56 -4.03 -8.45
C VAL A 46 -14.87 -3.24 -8.53
N THR A 47 -14.98 -2.16 -7.75
CA THR A 47 -16.15 -1.28 -7.79
C THR A 47 -16.36 -0.73 -9.21
N GLY A 48 -17.60 -0.76 -9.69
CA GLY A 48 -17.94 -0.34 -11.05
C GLY A 48 -17.70 -1.41 -12.13
N SER A 49 -17.33 -2.64 -11.77
CA SER A 49 -17.23 -3.76 -12.72
C SER A 49 -17.79 -5.05 -12.13
N LEU A 50 -18.68 -5.71 -12.88
CA LEU A 50 -19.26 -7.00 -12.47
C LEU A 50 -18.27 -8.16 -12.67
N THR A 51 -17.45 -8.07 -13.73
CA THR A 51 -16.55 -9.14 -14.17
C THR A 51 -15.12 -8.98 -13.68
N LYS A 52 -14.63 -7.75 -13.48
CA LYS A 52 -13.25 -7.53 -13.02
C LYS A 52 -13.09 -7.93 -11.56
N LYS A 53 -12.12 -8.83 -11.31
CA LYS A 53 -11.67 -9.23 -9.98
C LYS A 53 -10.20 -8.93 -9.83
N GLU A 54 -9.81 -8.41 -8.67
CA GLU A 54 -8.42 -8.17 -8.31
C GLU A 54 -7.99 -9.15 -7.21
N LYS A 55 -6.74 -9.65 -7.27
CA LYS A 55 -6.17 -10.51 -6.23
C LYS A 55 -5.36 -9.64 -5.26
N VAL A 56 -5.82 -9.55 -4.02
CA VAL A 56 -5.14 -8.81 -2.95
C VAL A 56 -4.61 -9.79 -1.91
N CYS A 57 -3.32 -9.72 -1.62
CA CYS A 57 -2.65 -10.55 -0.63
C CYS A 57 -2.20 -9.68 0.54
N LYS A 58 -2.59 -10.06 1.75
CA LYS A 58 -2.28 -9.36 3.01
C LYS A 58 -2.10 -10.36 4.12
N THR A 59 -1.46 -9.95 5.22
CA THR A 59 -1.39 -10.75 6.45
C THR A 59 -2.79 -10.99 7.04
N ILE A 60 -2.93 -12.03 7.86
CA ILE A 60 -4.20 -12.29 8.57
C ILE A 60 -4.52 -11.13 9.53
N ALA A 61 -3.50 -10.57 10.21
CA ALA A 61 -3.65 -9.39 11.06
C ALA A 61 -4.24 -8.20 10.30
N GLU A 62 -3.70 -7.87 9.13
CA GLU A 62 -4.21 -6.77 8.31
C GLU A 62 -5.65 -7.00 7.87
N TRP A 63 -6.01 -8.22 7.47
CA TRP A 63 -7.39 -8.53 7.10
C TRP A 63 -8.36 -8.37 8.27
N ARG A 64 -7.93 -8.75 9.48
CA ARG A 64 -8.73 -8.58 10.71
C ARG A 64 -8.90 -7.09 11.01
N GLY A 65 -7.81 -6.33 11.02
CA GLY A 65 -7.85 -4.89 11.26
C GLY A 65 -8.70 -4.13 10.25
N MET A 66 -8.65 -4.50 8.96
CA MET A 66 -9.50 -3.89 7.93
C MET A 66 -10.99 -4.18 8.17
N ARG A 67 -11.34 -5.40 8.60
CA ARG A 67 -12.73 -5.73 8.95
C ARG A 67 -13.23 -4.87 10.11
N GLU A 68 -12.43 -4.77 11.17
CA GLU A 68 -12.84 -4.02 12.37
C GLU A 68 -13.07 -2.54 12.05
N ARG A 69 -12.09 -1.88 11.42
CA ARG A 69 -12.21 -0.47 11.02
C ARG A 69 -13.41 -0.21 10.11
N ASN A 70 -13.69 -1.12 9.17
CA ASN A 70 -14.86 -0.98 8.30
C ASN A 70 -16.18 -1.11 9.08
N SER A 71 -16.23 -1.99 10.08
CA SER A 71 -17.42 -2.14 10.93
C SER A 71 -17.63 -0.94 11.85
N GLU A 72 -16.56 -0.42 12.44
CA GLU A 72 -16.58 0.83 13.23
C GLU A 72 -17.07 2.00 12.37
N TYR A 73 -16.43 2.24 11.23
CA TYR A 73 -16.80 3.31 10.30
C TYR A 73 -18.28 3.22 9.85
N ALA A 74 -18.79 2.01 9.60
CA ALA A 74 -20.18 1.83 9.23
C ALA A 74 -21.15 2.22 10.37
N ARG A 75 -20.79 1.95 11.63
CA ARG A 75 -21.60 2.36 12.79
C ARG A 75 -21.57 3.87 12.94
N ASP A 76 -20.40 4.48 12.87
CA ASP A 76 -20.23 5.93 12.96
C ASP A 76 -21.03 6.67 11.89
N LEU A 77 -21.05 6.15 10.67
CA LEU A 77 -21.85 6.72 9.58
C LEU A 77 -23.36 6.66 9.88
N VAL A 78 -23.84 5.55 10.43
CA VAL A 78 -25.25 5.41 10.82
C VAL A 78 -25.59 6.35 11.97
N ASP A 79 -24.73 6.45 12.97
CA ASP A 79 -24.97 7.33 14.12
C ASP A 79 -24.90 8.81 13.73
N TYR A 80 -23.96 9.18 12.86
CA TYR A 80 -23.90 10.52 12.27
C TYR A 80 -25.17 10.89 11.49
N THR A 81 -25.71 9.97 10.69
CA THR A 81 -26.93 10.23 9.92
C THR A 81 -28.17 10.31 10.81
N ARG A 82 -28.24 9.52 11.88
CA ARG A 82 -29.34 9.58 12.88
C ARG A 82 -29.37 10.87 13.67
N GLY A 83 -28.21 11.45 13.99
CA GLY A 83 -28.11 12.70 14.73
C GLY A 83 -28.38 13.95 13.89
N ARG A 84 -28.45 13.83 12.56
CA ARG A 84 -28.71 14.96 11.67
C ARG A 84 -30.22 15.24 11.61
N PRO A 85 -30.70 16.42 12.06
CA PRO A 85 -32.10 16.76 11.89
C PRO A 85 -32.44 16.80 10.40
N ALA A 86 -33.57 16.18 10.02
CA ALA A 86 -34.15 16.36 8.70
C ALA A 86 -34.46 17.86 8.57
N GLY A 87 -33.71 18.56 7.73
CA GLY A 87 -33.84 20.00 7.57
C GLY A 87 -35.27 20.37 7.18
N ASN A 88 -35.83 21.35 7.88
CA ASN A 88 -36.98 22.13 7.41
C ASN A 88 -36.48 23.26 6.51
#